data_AF-A0AAD1KNU2-F1
#
_entry.id   AF-A0AAD1KNU2-F1
#
_cell.length_a   1.000
_cell.length_b   1.000
_cell.length_c   1.000
_cell.angle_alpha   90.00
_cell.angle_beta   90.00
_cell.angle_gamma   90.00
#
_symmetry.space_group_name_H-M   'P 1'
#
loop_
_entity.id
_entity.type
_entity.pdbx_description
1 polymer ?
#
loop_
_entity_poly.entity_id
_entity_poly.type
_entity_poly.pdbx_seq_one_letter_code
_entity_poly.pdbx_strand_id
1 'polypeptide(L)'
;MSEHYGVEPRDRGQMVRLVVESLACAHADFAERLERVVGPSLDSTAPIMAMGGGIQNSMLMAATASACRRPVVKSAVEASCLGNLLCQFEATGAIEPGGRADVVAASVQPESIEPGDPAPFDAMRQRLNEVRSAR
;
A
#
# COMPACT_ATOMS: atom_id res chain seq x y z
N MET A 1 14.94 -12.36 -17.59
CA MET A 1 14.53 -11.92 -16.24
C MET A 1 15.68 -11.36 -15.39
N SER A 2 16.95 -11.73 -15.62
CA SER A 2 18.12 -11.14 -14.90
C SER A 2 18.49 -9.71 -15.34
N GLU A 3 17.99 -9.21 -16.49
CA GLU A 3 18.35 -7.88 -16.99
C GLU A 3 17.57 -6.73 -16.34
N HIS A 4 16.35 -6.94 -15.82
CA HIS A 4 15.46 -5.83 -15.47
C HIS A 4 15.95 -4.99 -14.28
N TYR A 5 16.57 -5.62 -13.27
CA TYR A 5 17.14 -4.96 -12.08
C TYR A 5 18.65 -5.17 -11.94
N GLY A 6 19.31 -5.62 -13.01
CA GLY A 6 20.76 -5.89 -13.04
C GLY A 6 21.59 -4.73 -13.59
N VAL A 7 20.95 -3.64 -14.03
CA VAL A 7 21.58 -2.49 -14.68
C VAL A 7 21.22 -1.23 -13.91
N GLU A 8 22.18 -0.32 -13.76
CA GLU A 8 21.97 0.98 -13.12
C GLU A 8 20.98 1.84 -13.95
N PRO A 9 20.05 2.57 -13.30
CA PRO A 9 19.19 3.54 -13.97
C PRO A 9 20.01 4.62 -14.69
N ARG A 10 19.70 4.87 -15.97
CA ARG A 10 20.39 5.83 -16.85
C ARG A 10 19.66 7.15 -16.99
N ASP A 11 18.39 7.21 -16.59
CA ASP A 11 17.56 8.40 -16.68
C ASP A 11 16.60 8.55 -15.49
N ARG A 12 15.92 9.71 -15.42
CA ARG A 12 14.98 10.04 -14.35
C ARG A 12 13.77 9.10 -14.30
N GLY A 13 13.27 8.65 -15.46
CA GLY A 13 12.12 7.75 -15.52
C GLY A 13 12.46 6.38 -14.94
N GLN A 14 13.63 5.85 -15.30
CA GLN A 14 14.16 4.61 -14.74
C GLN A 14 14.40 4.72 -13.23
N MET A 15 14.92 5.87 -12.76
CA MET A 15 15.08 6.12 -11.32
C MET A 15 13.74 6.16 -10.58
N VAL A 16 12.74 6.89 -11.09
CA VAL A 16 11.40 6.95 -10.49
C VAL A 16 10.75 5.58 -10.47
N ARG A 17 10.85 4.82 -11.56
CA ARG A 17 10.32 3.46 -11.64
C ARG A 17 10.96 2.54 -10.60
N LEU A 18 12.29 2.57 -10.48
CA LEU A 18 13.02 1.82 -9.45
C LEU A 18 12.52 2.16 -8.04
N VAL A 19 12.34 3.45 -7.74
CA VAL A 19 11.80 3.90 -6.44
C VAL A 19 10.39 3.34 -6.22
N VAL A 20 9.49 3.50 -7.18
CA VAL A 20 8.10 3.02 -7.07
C VAL A 20 8.04 1.50 -6.87
N GLU A 21 8.78 0.74 -7.66
CA GLU A 21 8.79 -0.72 -7.57
C GLU A 21 9.44 -1.19 -6.27
N SER A 22 10.49 -0.52 -5.78
CA SER A 22 11.10 -0.83 -4.47
C SER A 22 10.15 -0.59 -3.31
N LEU A 23 9.35 0.49 -3.35
CA LEU A 23 8.35 0.78 -2.34
C LEU A 23 7.23 -0.27 -2.35
N ALA A 24 6.76 -0.67 -3.52
CA ALA A 24 5.77 -1.74 -3.65
C ALA A 24 6.29 -3.08 -3.09
N CYS A 25 7.56 -3.42 -3.36
CA CYS A 25 8.20 -4.61 -2.76
C CYS A 25 8.31 -4.49 -1.24
N ALA A 26 8.61 -3.30 -0.71
CA ALA A 26 8.65 -3.07 0.72
C ALA A 26 7.25 -3.19 1.38
N HIS A 27 6.19 -2.76 0.70
CA HIS A 27 4.81 -2.99 1.15
C HIS A 27 4.48 -4.48 1.21
N ALA A 28 4.85 -5.25 0.17
CA ALA A 28 4.65 -6.71 0.15
C ALA A 28 5.41 -7.42 1.28
N ASP A 29 6.69 -7.07 1.48
CA ASP A 29 7.49 -7.57 2.60
C ASP A 29 6.83 -7.25 3.96
N PHE A 30 6.27 -6.05 4.11
CA PHE A 30 5.59 -5.66 5.35
C PHE A 30 4.28 -6.40 5.55
N ALA A 31 3.46 -6.55 4.50
CA ALA A 31 2.20 -7.29 4.55
C ALA A 31 2.43 -8.75 4.98
N GLU A 32 3.40 -9.44 4.37
CA GLU A 32 3.76 -10.81 4.76
C GLU A 32 4.27 -10.91 6.20
N ARG A 33 5.04 -9.92 6.66
CA ARG A 33 5.52 -9.87 8.05
C ARG A 33 4.37 -9.62 9.03
N LEU A 34 3.44 -8.75 8.66
CA LEU A 34 2.25 -8.48 9.46
C LEU A 34 1.39 -9.74 9.58
N GLU A 35 1.18 -10.48 8.49
CA GLU A 35 0.50 -11.78 8.51
C GLU A 35 1.18 -12.79 9.41
N ARG A 36 2.52 -12.85 9.43
CA ARG A 36 3.24 -13.74 10.36
C ARG A 36 3.07 -13.35 11.84
N VAL A 37 2.90 -12.06 12.13
CA VAL A 37 2.73 -11.56 13.50
C VAL A 37 1.29 -11.70 13.98
N VAL A 38 0.32 -11.35 13.15
CA VAL A 38 -1.12 -11.38 13.49
C VAL A 38 -1.70 -12.79 13.33
N GLY A 39 -1.13 -13.60 12.44
CA GLY A 39 -1.55 -14.97 12.19
C GLY A 39 -2.96 -15.06 11.58
N PRO A 40 -3.74 -16.09 11.93
CA PRO A 40 -5.07 -16.35 11.35
C PRO A 40 -6.10 -15.22 11.53
N SER A 41 -5.86 -14.28 12.44
CA SER A 41 -6.76 -13.13 12.66
C SER A 41 -6.67 -12.08 11.54
N LEU A 42 -5.63 -12.13 10.70
CA LEU A 42 -5.52 -11.29 9.52
C LEU A 42 -5.92 -12.13 8.30
N ASP A 43 -7.04 -11.77 7.68
CA ASP A 43 -7.45 -12.35 6.40
C ASP A 43 -6.41 -11.98 5.32
N SER A 44 -5.69 -12.99 4.83
CA SER A 44 -4.67 -12.84 3.79
C SER A 44 -5.26 -12.43 2.43
N THR A 45 -6.59 -12.56 2.26
CA THR A 45 -7.32 -12.13 1.06
C THR A 45 -7.89 -10.72 1.18
N ALA A 46 -7.88 -10.12 2.38
CA ALA A 46 -8.42 -8.79 2.58
C ALA A 46 -7.70 -7.74 1.70
N PRO A 47 -8.37 -6.67 1.25
CA PRO A 47 -7.70 -5.60 0.52
C PRO A 47 -6.72 -4.83 1.40
N ILE A 48 -5.72 -4.21 0.76
CA ILE A 48 -4.86 -3.21 1.41
C ILE A 48 -5.58 -1.87 1.36
N MET A 49 -5.94 -1.35 2.53
CA MET A 49 -6.50 -0.01 2.67
C MET A 49 -5.36 1.02 2.61
N ALA A 50 -5.25 1.74 1.49
CA ALA A 50 -4.27 2.80 1.31
C ALA A 50 -4.90 4.16 1.61
N MET A 51 -4.17 4.99 2.36
CA MET A 51 -4.60 6.31 2.82
C MET A 51 -3.42 7.29 2.82
N GLY A 52 -3.69 8.59 2.90
CA GLY A 52 -2.66 9.63 2.89
C GLY A 52 -2.37 10.18 1.49
N GLY A 53 -1.55 11.23 1.41
CA GLY A 53 -1.20 11.89 0.13
C GLY A 53 -0.62 10.95 -0.92
N GLY A 54 0.11 9.91 -0.50
CA GLY A 54 0.76 8.95 -1.39
C GLY A 54 -0.20 8.16 -2.30
N ILE A 55 -1.49 8.04 -1.93
CA ILE A 55 -2.47 7.30 -2.72
C ILE A 55 -2.79 7.96 -4.06
N GLN A 56 -2.44 9.24 -4.23
CA GLN A 56 -2.59 9.95 -5.50
C GLN A 56 -1.62 9.43 -6.57
N ASN A 57 -0.54 8.74 -6.17
CA ASN A 57 0.36 8.08 -7.10
C ASN A 57 -0.25 6.77 -7.60
N SER A 58 -0.97 6.83 -8.72
CA SER A 58 -1.62 5.67 -9.33
C SER A 58 -0.65 4.55 -9.70
N MET A 59 0.57 4.89 -10.15
CA MET A 59 1.61 3.91 -10.48
C MET A 59 2.04 3.11 -9.24
N LEU A 60 2.23 3.79 -8.09
CA LEU A 60 2.56 3.12 -6.83
C LEU A 60 1.41 2.26 -6.31
N MET A 61 0.16 2.71 -6.44
CA MET A 61 -0.99 1.92 -5.99
C MET A 61 -1.15 0.64 -6.82
N ALA A 62 -1.03 0.73 -8.15
CA ALA A 62 -1.05 -0.45 -9.03
C ALA A 62 0.14 -1.39 -8.80
N ALA A 63 1.34 -0.83 -8.59
CA ALA A 63 2.52 -1.61 -8.24
C ALA A 63 2.34 -2.32 -6.89
N THR A 64 1.79 -1.63 -5.89
CA THR A 64 1.49 -2.21 -4.57
C THR A 64 0.47 -3.33 -4.68
N ALA A 65 -0.61 -3.15 -5.45
CA ALA A 65 -1.64 -4.19 -5.63
C ALA A 65 -1.02 -5.47 -6.23
N SER A 66 -0.18 -5.29 -7.25
CA SER A 66 0.50 -6.38 -7.95
C SER A 66 1.54 -7.08 -7.06
N ALA A 67 2.42 -6.31 -6.39
CA ALA A 67 3.46 -6.84 -5.52
C ALA A 67 2.88 -7.61 -4.31
N CYS A 68 1.82 -7.07 -3.71
CA CYS A 68 1.14 -7.70 -2.58
C CYS A 68 0.15 -8.79 -3.00
N ARG A 69 -0.16 -8.93 -4.31
CA ARG A 69 -1.18 -9.83 -4.85
C ARG A 69 -2.56 -9.66 -4.19
N ARG A 70 -2.90 -8.42 -3.81
CA ARG A 70 -4.12 -8.06 -3.08
C ARG A 70 -4.68 -6.76 -3.65
N PRO A 71 -6.01 -6.60 -3.75
CA PRO A 71 -6.58 -5.33 -4.18
C PRO A 71 -6.12 -4.20 -3.26
N VAL A 72 -5.85 -3.03 -3.82
CA VAL A 72 -5.61 -1.82 -3.04
C VAL A 72 -6.83 -0.93 -3.13
N VAL A 73 -7.39 -0.58 -1.97
CA VAL A 73 -8.47 0.38 -1.86
C VAL A 73 -7.89 1.73 -1.47
N LYS A 74 -7.88 2.67 -2.41
CA LYS A 74 -7.54 4.07 -2.15
C LYS A 74 -8.68 4.73 -1.40
N SER A 75 -8.42 5.19 -0.18
CA SER A 75 -9.41 5.83 0.69
C SER A 75 -9.06 7.32 0.89
N ALA A 76 -9.12 7.83 2.12
CA ALA A 76 -8.93 9.24 2.42
C ALA A 76 -7.49 9.72 2.16
N VAL A 77 -7.35 10.72 1.28
CA VAL A 77 -6.07 11.43 1.04
C VAL A 77 -5.57 12.10 2.32
N GLU A 78 -6.48 12.68 3.11
CA GLU A 78 -6.16 13.38 4.36
C GLU A 78 -6.63 12.57 5.59
N ALA A 79 -6.30 11.27 5.63
CA ALA A 79 -6.79 10.36 6.67
C ALA A 79 -6.47 10.81 8.11
N SER A 80 -5.30 11.44 8.33
CA SER A 80 -4.93 11.99 9.64
C SER A 80 -5.86 13.13 10.07
N CYS A 81 -6.23 14.03 9.13
CA CYS A 81 -7.18 15.10 9.38
C CYS A 81 -8.57 14.54 9.66
N LEU A 82 -9.03 13.58 8.83
CA LEU A 82 -10.32 12.92 9.01
C LEU A 82 -10.42 12.21 10.36
N GLY A 83 -9.38 11.47 10.76
CA GLY A 83 -9.33 10.80 12.06
C GLY A 83 -9.40 11.78 13.24
N ASN A 84 -8.75 12.93 13.11
CA ASN A 84 -8.81 13.98 14.12
C ASN A 84 -10.23 14.57 14.25
N LEU A 85 -10.89 14.88 13.12
CA LEU A 85 -12.27 15.37 13.11
C LEU A 85 -13.25 14.37 13.74
N LEU A 86 -13.11 13.08 13.42
CA LEU A 86 -13.94 12.03 14.02
C LEU A 86 -13.81 12.00 15.56
N CYS A 87 -12.59 12.09 16.08
CA CYS A 87 -12.38 12.17 17.53
C CYS A 87 -13.03 13.41 18.15
N GLN A 88 -12.97 14.57 17.47
CA GLN A 88 -13.62 15.79 17.96
C GLN A 88 -15.14 15.71 17.92
N PHE A 89 -15.72 15.11 16.88
CA PHE A 89 -17.16 14.89 16.78
C PHE A 89 -17.67 13.97 17.89
N GLU A 90 -16.93 12.92 18.24
CA GLU A 90 -17.27 12.09 19.39
C GLU A 90 -17.16 12.85 20.72
N ALA A 91 -16.06 13.59 20.93
CA ALA A 91 -15.84 14.34 22.16
C ALA A 91 -16.92 15.41 22.41
N THR A 92 -17.52 15.93 21.34
CA THR A 92 -18.59 16.95 21.39
C THR A 92 -20.00 16.35 21.36
N GLY A 93 -20.12 15.02 21.25
CA GLY A 93 -21.41 14.33 21.13
C GLY A 93 -22.11 14.53 19.79
N ALA A 94 -21.41 15.01 18.76
CA ALA A 94 -21.95 15.16 17.40
C ALA A 94 -22.15 13.82 16.70
N ILE A 95 -21.34 12.81 17.07
CA ILE A 95 -21.54 11.42 16.67
C ILE A 95 -21.34 10.49 17.88
N GLU A 96 -22.08 9.39 17.90
CA GLU A 96 -21.79 8.28 18.80
C GLU A 96 -20.51 7.55 18.36
N PRO A 97 -19.77 6.87 19.26
CA PRO A 97 -18.55 6.14 18.89
C PRO A 97 -18.72 5.11 17.76
N GLY A 98 -19.92 4.54 17.62
CA GLY A 98 -20.26 3.62 16.53
C GLY A 98 -20.47 4.29 15.16
N GLY A 99 -20.63 5.62 15.11
CA GLY A 99 -20.97 6.38 13.90
C GLY A 99 -19.79 6.73 13.00
N ARG A 100 -18.54 6.38 13.37
CA ARG A 100 -17.35 6.72 12.57
C ARG A 100 -17.44 6.21 11.13
N ALA A 101 -17.86 4.96 10.96
CA ALA A 101 -17.91 4.32 9.65
C ALA A 101 -18.86 5.06 8.70
N ASP A 102 -20.02 5.48 9.19
CA ASP A 102 -21.02 6.20 8.41
C ASP A 102 -20.51 7.57 7.96
N VAL A 103 -19.83 8.31 8.84
CA VAL A 103 -19.21 9.60 8.50
C VAL A 103 -18.13 9.42 7.42
N VAL A 104 -17.27 8.40 7.55
CA VAL A 104 -16.24 8.11 6.56
C VAL A 104 -16.88 7.74 5.22
N ALA A 105 -17.88 6.86 5.22
CA ALA A 105 -18.58 6.42 4.02
C ALA A 105 -19.31 7.58 3.30
N ALA A 106 -19.83 8.55 4.06
CA ALA A 106 -20.46 9.74 3.50
C ALA A 106 -19.45 10.78 2.97
N SER A 107 -18.19 10.75 3.44
CA SER A 107 -17.19 11.80 3.18
C SER A 107 -16.11 11.38 2.17
N VAL A 108 -15.91 10.09 1.97
CA VAL A 108 -14.82 9.53 1.16
C VAL A 108 -15.40 8.59 0.12
N GLN A 109 -14.93 8.69 -1.12
CA GLN A 109 -15.25 7.76 -2.19
C GLN A 109 -14.05 6.83 -2.44
N PRO A 110 -14.09 5.58 -1.96
CA PRO A 110 -12.99 4.66 -2.15
C PRO A 110 -12.90 4.19 -3.60
N GLU A 111 -11.68 3.97 -4.09
CA GLU A 111 -11.40 3.41 -5.40
C GLU A 111 -10.60 2.11 -5.24
N SER A 112 -11.08 1.00 -5.80
CA SER A 112 -10.37 -0.28 -5.80
C SER A 112 -9.47 -0.40 -7.02
N ILE A 113 -8.25 -0.86 -6.80
CA ILE A 113 -7.27 -1.20 -7.83
C ILE A 113 -6.94 -2.69 -7.69
N GLU A 114 -7.27 -3.45 -8.73
CA GLU A 114 -7.00 -4.88 -8.77
C GLU A 114 -5.51 -5.18 -9.05
N PRO A 115 -4.99 -6.32 -8.56
CA PRO A 115 -3.62 -6.75 -8.86
C PRO A 115 -3.39 -6.98 -10.37
N GLY A 116 -2.26 -6.51 -10.87
CA GLY A 116 -1.74 -6.86 -12.20
C GLY A 116 -0.72 -8.01 -12.13
N ASP A 117 0.22 -8.03 -13.08
CA ASP A 117 1.29 -9.04 -13.13
C ASP A 117 2.27 -8.89 -11.95
N PRO A 118 2.42 -9.91 -11.08
CA PRO A 118 3.36 -9.86 -9.96
C PRO A 118 4.81 -10.16 -10.36
N ALA A 119 5.07 -10.72 -11.54
CA ALA A 119 6.38 -11.27 -11.91
C ALA A 119 7.54 -10.26 -11.85
N PRO A 120 7.38 -8.97 -12.24
CA PRO A 120 8.43 -7.98 -12.08
C PRO A 120 8.82 -7.79 -10.60
N PHE A 121 7.84 -7.75 -9.71
CA PHE A 121 8.07 -7.53 -8.28
C PHE A 121 8.72 -8.75 -7.62
N ASP A 122 8.38 -9.97 -8.04
CA ASP A 122 9.07 -11.18 -7.58
C ASP A 122 10.56 -11.17 -7.95
N ALA A 123 10.88 -10.82 -9.20
CA ALA A 123 12.26 -10.69 -9.64
C ALA A 123 13.02 -9.61 -8.85
N MET A 124 12.38 -8.48 -8.57
CA MET A 124 12.97 -7.42 -7.75
C MET A 124 13.23 -7.88 -6.30
N ARG A 125 12.24 -8.54 -5.67
CA ARG A 125 12.37 -9.04 -4.30
C ARG A 125 13.47 -10.08 -4.18
N GLN A 126 13.58 -10.99 -5.15
CA GLN A 126 14.71 -11.93 -5.21
C GLN A 126 16.04 -11.16 -5.21
N ARG A 127 16.17 -10.16 -6.07
CA ARG A 127 17.39 -9.34 -6.15
C ARG A 127 17.69 -8.58 -4.86
N LEU A 128 16.67 -7.99 -4.23
CA LEU A 128 16.81 -7.28 -2.95
C LEU A 128 17.29 -8.22 -1.84
N ASN A 129 16.79 -9.45 -1.82
CA ASN A 129 17.19 -10.47 -0.84
C ASN A 129 18.65 -10.90 -1.03
N GLU A 130 19.10 -11.12 -2.27
CA GLU A 130 20.51 -11.40 -2.59
C GLU A 130 21.42 -10.28 -2.05
N VAL A 131 21.08 -9.01 -2.31
CA VAL A 131 21.85 -7.86 -1.85
C VAL A 131 21.86 -7.74 -0.32
N ARG A 132 20.73 -8.02 0.35
CA ARG A 132 20.64 -8.01 1.81
C ARG A 132 21.49 -9.12 2.44
N SER A 133 21.57 -10.30 1.81
CA SER A 133 22.36 -11.44 2.31
C SER A 133 23.88 -11.31 2.10
N ALA A 134 24.31 -10.42 1.19
CA ALA A 134 25.72 -10.17 0.91
C ALA A 134 26.35 -9.08 1.80
N ARG A 135 25.58 -8.50 2.73
CA ARG A 135 26.01 -7.53 3.73
C ARG A 135 26.13 -8.18 5.10
#